data_AF-A0A4Z2E9P9-F1
#
_entry.id   AF-A0A4Z2E9P9-F1
#
_cell.length_a   1.000
_cell.length_b   1.000
_cell.length_c   1.000
_cell.angle_alpha   90.00
_cell.angle_beta   90.00
_cell.angle_gamma   90.00
#
_symmetry.space_group_name_H-M   'P 1'
#
loop_
_entity.id
_entity.type
_entity.pdbx_description
1 polymer ?
#
loop_
_entity_poly.entity_id
_entity_poly.type
_entity_poly.pdbx_seq_one_letter_code
_entity_poly.pdbx_strand_id
1 'polypeptide(L)'
;MRPFVGRVSKAASDLLECRIGRLLRRTASCRLLPLPEDRPAPPHDLLLQARGAVPAAAAALSWQSQQVEKYVFELIEELKRKMKTTETVNLEGSFLCLHPDSKQKTRCLSCPPCLFYNLIGQLCHRNTEALVKATRSSLDALRRRLLVLKHQPSSAPPPPPLFRASIQLSIPNIVLRPSLEDMQV
;
A
#
# COMPACT_ATOMS: atom_id res chain seq x y z
N MET A 1 -30.49 10.47 25.82
CA MET A 1 -29.01 10.59 25.75
C MET A 1 -28.28 9.29 25.36
N ARG A 2 -28.65 8.11 25.89
CA ARG A 2 -28.00 6.81 25.55
C ARG A 2 -28.05 6.34 24.07
N PRO A 3 -29.13 6.53 23.28
CA PRO A 3 -29.14 6.05 21.89
C PRO A 3 -28.29 6.90 20.93
N PHE A 4 -27.88 8.11 21.35
CA PHE A 4 -27.11 9.04 20.51
C PHE A 4 -25.61 8.78 20.58
N VAL A 5 -25.06 8.48 21.77
CA VAL A 5 -23.65 8.10 21.97
C VAL A 5 -23.31 6.81 21.22
N GLY A 6 -24.23 5.84 21.19
CA GLY A 6 -24.05 4.58 20.43
C GLY A 6 -24.00 4.77 18.90
N ARG A 7 -24.70 5.76 18.34
CA ARG A 7 -24.67 6.03 16.88
C ARG A 7 -23.35 6.65 16.43
N VAL A 8 -22.76 7.51 17.25
CA VAL A 8 -21.45 8.17 16.98
C VAL A 8 -20.32 7.15 17.02
N SER A 9 -20.28 6.34 18.09
CA SER A 9 -19.32 5.25 18.18
C SER A 9 -19.44 4.33 16.95
N LYS A 10 -20.67 4.02 16.52
CA LYS A 10 -20.89 3.20 15.33
C LYS A 10 -20.42 3.86 14.03
N ALA A 11 -20.68 5.15 13.82
CA ALA A 11 -20.28 5.87 12.60
C ALA A 11 -18.75 6.04 12.53
N ALA A 12 -18.12 6.44 13.63
CA ALA A 12 -16.65 6.53 13.70
C ALA A 12 -15.98 5.16 13.52
N SER A 13 -16.52 4.11 14.13
CA SER A 13 -16.04 2.74 13.92
C SER A 13 -16.24 2.25 12.48
N ASP A 14 -17.35 2.59 11.81
CA ASP A 14 -17.55 2.26 10.39
C ASP A 14 -16.48 2.93 9.51
N LEU A 15 -16.24 4.23 9.70
CA LEU A 15 -15.20 4.95 8.96
C LEU A 15 -13.82 4.32 9.18
N LEU A 16 -13.45 4.03 10.43
CA LEU A 16 -12.14 3.50 10.79
C LEU A 16 -11.93 2.04 10.33
N GLU A 17 -12.81 1.13 10.74
CA GLU A 17 -12.60 -0.32 10.59
C GLU A 17 -13.09 -0.84 9.24
N CYS A 18 -14.23 -0.31 8.77
CA CYS A 18 -14.80 -0.73 7.50
C CYS A 18 -14.19 0.06 6.34
N ARG A 19 -14.34 1.38 6.29
CA ARG A 19 -13.96 2.14 5.09
C ARG A 19 -12.45 2.26 4.94
N ILE A 20 -11.79 2.89 5.90
CA ILE A 20 -10.33 3.05 5.91
C ILE A 20 -9.65 1.68 5.96
N GLY A 21 -10.06 0.81 6.90
CA GLY A 21 -9.51 -0.53 7.03
C GLY A 21 -9.59 -1.38 5.76
N ARG A 22 -10.72 -1.36 5.02
CA ARG A 22 -10.84 -2.11 3.75
C ARG A 22 -9.97 -1.52 2.66
N LEU A 23 -9.90 -0.20 2.54
CA LEU A 23 -9.04 0.44 1.55
C LEU A 23 -7.58 0.09 1.79
N LEU A 24 -7.09 0.23 3.03
CA LEU A 24 -5.71 -0.13 3.39
C LEU A 24 -5.38 -1.58 3.09
N ARG A 25 -6.30 -2.52 3.39
CA ARG A 25 -6.13 -3.93 3.02
C ARG A 25 -6.07 -4.13 1.50
N ARG A 26 -6.93 -3.45 0.75
CA ARG A 26 -6.96 -3.50 -0.72
C ARG A 26 -5.68 -2.97 -1.33
N THR A 27 -5.19 -1.82 -0.85
CA THR A 27 -3.90 -1.22 -1.21
C THR A 27 -2.79 -2.24 -0.97
N ALA A 28 -2.69 -2.80 0.24
CA ALA A 28 -1.65 -3.76 0.60
C ALA A 28 -1.66 -5.06 -0.20
N SER A 29 -2.81 -5.48 -0.73
CA SER A 29 -2.95 -6.68 -1.57
C SER A 29 -2.86 -6.39 -3.08
N CYS A 30 -2.68 -5.13 -3.49
CA CYS A 30 -2.64 -4.76 -4.89
C CYS A 30 -1.40 -5.37 -5.56
N ARG A 31 -1.62 -6.17 -6.61
CA ARG A 31 -0.55 -6.68 -7.48
C ARG A 31 -0.24 -5.60 -8.52
N LEU A 32 0.96 -5.01 -8.44
CA LEU A 32 1.35 -3.93 -9.35
C LEU A 32 1.70 -4.44 -10.75
N LEU A 33 2.31 -5.63 -10.79
CA LEU A 33 2.72 -6.29 -12.00
C LEU A 33 2.15 -7.72 -11.99
N PRO A 34 1.17 -8.05 -12.82
CA PRO A 34 0.78 -9.43 -13.04
C PRO A 34 1.93 -10.19 -13.68
N LEU A 35 2.22 -11.39 -13.17
CA LEU A 35 3.27 -12.27 -13.69
C LEU A 35 2.62 -13.53 -14.30
N PRO A 36 3.16 -14.09 -15.40
CA PRO A 36 2.62 -15.30 -16.03
C PRO A 36 2.59 -16.53 -15.10
N GLU A 37 1.43 -17.08 -14.74
CA GLU A 37 1.37 -18.15 -13.73
C GLU A 37 1.68 -19.54 -14.30
N ASP A 38 1.29 -19.84 -15.55
CA ASP A 38 1.37 -21.22 -16.09
C ASP A 38 2.53 -21.48 -17.05
N ARG A 39 2.90 -20.50 -17.86
CA ARG A 39 3.93 -20.65 -18.91
C ARG A 39 4.87 -19.45 -18.95
N PRO A 40 6.16 -19.66 -19.26
CA PRO A 40 7.07 -18.56 -19.54
C PRO A 40 6.53 -17.72 -20.70
N ALA A 41 6.60 -16.40 -20.54
CA ALA A 41 6.20 -15.45 -21.56
C ALA A 41 7.43 -14.95 -22.34
N PRO A 42 7.27 -14.48 -23.58
CA PRO A 42 8.28 -13.64 -24.23
C PRO A 42 8.50 -12.34 -23.42
N PRO A 43 9.73 -11.80 -23.38
CA PRO A 43 10.01 -10.53 -22.69
C PRO A 43 9.14 -9.37 -23.17
N HIS A 44 8.92 -9.26 -24.49
CA HIS A 44 8.10 -8.20 -25.07
C HIS A 44 6.65 -8.25 -24.58
N ASP A 45 6.07 -9.45 -24.41
CA ASP A 45 4.71 -9.61 -23.91
C ASP A 45 4.60 -9.15 -22.45
N LEU A 46 5.59 -9.50 -21.62
CA LEU A 46 5.64 -9.04 -20.23
C LEU A 46 5.78 -7.52 -20.16
N LEU A 47 6.61 -6.91 -21.01
CA LEU A 47 6.77 -5.46 -21.11
C LEU A 47 5.48 -4.77 -21.56
N LEU A 48 4.80 -5.29 -22.57
CA LEU A 48 3.51 -4.76 -23.04
C LEU A 48 2.45 -4.85 -21.94
N GLN A 49 2.37 -5.99 -21.24
CA GLN A 49 1.47 -6.16 -20.11
C GLN A 49 1.80 -5.19 -18.97
N ALA A 50 3.08 -5.01 -18.65
CA ALA A 50 3.54 -4.08 -17.62
C ALA A 50 3.15 -2.63 -17.96
N ARG A 51 3.32 -2.22 -19.22
CA ARG A 51 2.95 -0.87 -19.71
C ARG A 51 1.45 -0.58 -19.56
N GLY A 52 0.59 -1.59 -19.64
CA GLY A 52 -0.84 -1.42 -19.37
C GLY A 52 -1.19 -1.51 -17.87
N ALA A 53 -0.68 -2.53 -17.18
CA ALA A 53 -1.10 -2.87 -15.83
C ALA A 53 -0.49 -1.94 -14.76
N VAL A 54 0.78 -1.57 -14.88
CA VAL A 54 1.47 -0.77 -13.86
C VAL A 54 0.87 0.63 -13.72
N PRO A 55 0.61 1.39 -14.81
CA PRO A 55 -0.04 2.70 -14.68
C PRO A 55 -1.46 2.59 -14.11
N ALA A 56 -2.22 1.57 -14.50
CA ALA A 56 -3.55 1.34 -13.96
C ALA A 56 -3.51 1.02 -12.45
N ALA A 57 -2.55 0.20 -12.02
CA ALA A 57 -2.32 -0.07 -10.61
C ALA A 57 -1.89 1.18 -9.85
N ALA A 58 -0.99 2.00 -10.41
CA ALA A 58 -0.56 3.26 -9.82
C ALA A 58 -1.73 4.25 -9.66
N ALA A 59 -2.58 4.38 -10.68
CA ALA A 59 -3.79 5.20 -10.61
C ALA A 59 -4.75 4.68 -9.53
N ALA A 60 -4.93 3.35 -9.43
CA ALA A 60 -5.75 2.75 -8.40
C ALA A 60 -5.20 2.98 -6.98
N LEU A 61 -3.89 2.85 -6.77
CA LEU A 61 -3.25 3.13 -5.48
C LEU A 61 -3.36 4.61 -5.09
N SER A 62 -3.15 5.52 -6.05
CA SER A 62 -3.30 6.95 -5.84
C SER A 62 -4.72 7.30 -5.42
N TRP A 63 -5.71 6.79 -6.15
CA TRP A 63 -7.12 6.96 -5.81
C TRP A 63 -7.45 6.39 -4.43
N GLN A 64 -6.98 5.18 -4.10
CA GLN A 64 -7.19 4.56 -2.78
C GLN A 64 -6.60 5.42 -1.66
N SER A 65 -5.39 5.95 -1.83
CA SER A 65 -4.74 6.84 -0.87
C SER A 65 -5.55 8.12 -0.64
N GLN A 66 -6.04 8.75 -1.71
CA GLN A 66 -6.91 9.94 -1.61
C GLN A 66 -8.23 9.62 -0.91
N GLN A 67 -8.81 8.44 -1.14
CA GLN A 67 -10.03 8.04 -0.44
C GLN A 67 -9.79 7.79 1.06
N VAL A 68 -8.63 7.24 1.44
CA VAL A 68 -8.24 7.11 2.85
C VAL A 68 -8.17 8.49 3.50
N GLU A 69 -7.48 9.44 2.87
CA GLU A 69 -7.40 10.83 3.36
C GLU A 69 -8.79 11.46 3.53
N LYS A 70 -9.66 11.34 2.53
CA LYS A 70 -11.04 11.82 2.61
C LYS A 70 -11.77 11.22 3.81
N TYR A 71 -11.70 9.90 4.02
CA TYR A 71 -12.36 9.26 5.15
C TYR A 71 -11.74 9.60 6.51
N VAL A 72 -10.45 9.92 6.55
CA VAL A 72 -9.79 10.44 7.76
C VAL A 72 -10.39 11.80 8.12
N PHE A 73 -10.56 12.71 7.15
CA PHE A 73 -11.22 13.99 7.39
C PHE A 73 -12.69 13.82 7.79
N GLU A 74 -13.44 12.93 7.13
CA GLU A 74 -14.81 12.61 7.55
C GLU A 74 -14.86 12.07 8.99
N LEU A 75 -13.90 11.24 9.39
CA LEU A 75 -13.80 10.70 10.76
C LEU A 75 -13.51 11.82 11.76
N ILE A 76 -12.60 12.73 11.45
CA ILE A 76 -12.27 13.87 12.30
C ILE A 76 -13.51 14.73 12.53
N GLU A 77 -14.22 15.08 11.45
CA GLU A 77 -15.41 15.91 11.54
C GLU A 77 -16.54 15.20 12.29
N GLU A 78 -16.72 13.89 12.11
CA GLU A 78 -17.71 13.13 12.87
C GLU A 78 -17.38 13.07 14.37
N LEU A 79 -16.11 12.99 14.74
CA LEU A 79 -15.66 13.08 16.13
C LEU A 79 -15.87 14.48 16.71
N LYS A 80 -15.44 15.54 15.99
CA LYS A 80 -15.59 16.95 16.42
C LYS A 80 -17.04 17.33 16.69
N ARG A 81 -17.99 16.88 15.86
CA ARG A 81 -19.44 17.15 16.03
C ARG A 81 -20.02 16.78 17.39
N LYS A 82 -19.30 15.98 18.19
CA LYS A 82 -19.77 15.45 19.47
C LYS A 82 -18.97 15.95 20.66
N MET A 83 -17.92 16.72 20.39
CA MET A 83 -17.11 17.38 21.40
C MET A 83 -17.80 18.67 21.85
N LYS A 84 -17.54 19.07 23.10
CA LYS A 84 -17.95 20.39 23.58
C LYS A 84 -17.11 21.46 22.87
N THR A 85 -17.64 22.67 22.74
CA THR A 85 -16.91 23.83 22.17
C THR A 85 -15.60 24.13 22.91
N THR A 86 -15.50 23.81 24.20
CA THR A 86 -14.25 23.92 24.97
C THR A 86 -13.21 22.87 24.61
N GLU A 87 -13.61 21.75 24.01
CA GLU A 87 -12.76 20.63 23.62
C GLU A 87 -12.29 20.73 22.16
N THR A 88 -12.90 21.63 21.37
CA THR A 88 -12.54 21.88 19.95
C THR A 88 -11.43 22.89 19.75
N VAL A 89 -10.85 23.41 20.85
CA VAL A 89 -9.73 24.36 20.81
C VAL A 89 -8.51 23.69 20.17
N ASN A 90 -7.86 24.38 19.22
CA ASN A 90 -6.69 23.91 18.48
C ASN A 90 -6.89 22.58 17.72
N LEU A 91 -8.10 22.28 17.23
CA LEU A 91 -8.37 21.11 16.37
C LEU A 91 -8.35 21.42 14.86
N GLU A 92 -7.83 22.59 14.50
CA GLU A 92 -7.63 23.04 13.13
C GLU A 92 -6.16 23.44 12.93
N GLY A 93 -5.65 23.23 11.71
CA GLY A 93 -4.26 23.56 11.36
C GLY A 93 -3.23 22.66 12.06
N SER A 94 -2.34 23.26 12.86
CA SER A 94 -1.13 22.60 13.39
C SER A 94 -1.36 21.72 14.62
N PHE A 95 -2.60 21.66 15.14
CA PHE A 95 -2.98 20.89 16.33
C PHE A 95 -2.10 21.20 17.55
N LEU A 96 -1.95 22.47 17.91
CA LEU A 96 -1.08 22.89 19.03
C LEU A 96 -1.51 22.26 20.36
N CYS A 97 -0.54 21.69 21.07
CA CYS A 97 -0.74 21.05 22.37
C CYS A 97 -1.29 22.05 23.39
N LEU A 98 -2.27 21.62 24.21
CA LEU A 98 -2.80 22.42 25.33
C LEU A 98 -1.89 22.39 26.57
N HIS A 99 -0.94 21.46 26.60
CA HIS A 99 0.04 21.28 27.67
C HIS A 99 1.45 21.24 27.06
N PRO A 100 1.96 22.38 26.55
CA PRO A 100 3.31 22.43 26.03
C PRO A 100 4.30 22.35 27.19
N ASP A 101 4.93 21.19 27.40
CA ASP A 101 6.07 21.06 28.29
C ASP A 101 7.36 21.24 27.47
N SER A 102 8.12 22.30 27.76
CA SER A 102 9.38 22.61 27.08
C SER A 102 10.46 21.55 27.28
N LYS A 103 10.33 20.70 28.31
CA LYS A 103 11.23 19.57 28.57
C LYS A 103 10.83 18.32 27.78
N GLN A 104 9.57 18.22 27.37
CA GLN A 104 9.04 17.04 26.72
C GLN A 104 9.11 17.21 25.19
N LYS A 105 10.03 16.48 24.55
CA LYS A 105 10.23 16.51 23.09
C LYS A 105 9.05 15.89 22.31
N THR A 106 8.14 15.20 22.99
CA THR A 106 6.99 14.51 22.41
C THR A 106 5.67 15.17 22.82
N ARG A 107 4.65 15.04 21.96
CA ARG A 107 3.30 15.54 22.22
C ARG A 107 2.65 14.83 23.42
N CYS A 108 1.76 15.53 24.11
CA CYS A 108 0.96 14.98 25.21
C CYS A 108 0.02 13.85 24.72
N LEU A 109 -0.41 12.93 25.60
CA LEU A 109 -1.34 11.84 25.26
C LEU A 109 -2.76 12.03 25.80
N SER A 110 -3.04 13.15 26.46
CA SER A 110 -4.30 13.41 27.17
C SER A 110 -5.15 14.50 26.54
N CYS A 111 -4.54 15.43 25.83
CA CYS A 111 -5.17 16.63 25.28
C CYS A 111 -5.74 16.35 23.87
N PRO A 112 -6.95 16.86 23.56
CA PRO A 112 -7.59 16.59 22.28
C PRO A 112 -6.74 16.89 21.03
N PRO A 113 -6.04 18.04 20.92
CA PRO A 113 -5.21 18.32 19.74
C PRO A 113 -4.14 17.25 19.48
N CYS A 114 -3.50 16.75 20.53
CA CYS A 114 -2.50 15.71 20.38
C CYS A 114 -3.11 14.33 20.07
N LEU A 115 -4.29 14.01 20.61
CA LEU A 115 -5.01 12.78 20.25
C LEU A 115 -5.38 12.76 18.76
N PHE A 116 -5.93 13.87 18.22
CA PHE A 116 -6.25 13.99 16.79
C PHE A 116 -4.99 13.94 15.92
N TYR A 117 -3.94 14.67 16.30
CA TYR A 117 -2.67 14.62 15.57
C TYR A 117 -2.09 13.20 15.51
N ASN A 118 -2.08 12.50 16.64
CA ASN A 118 -1.57 11.12 16.71
C ASN A 118 -2.45 10.17 15.89
N LEU A 119 -3.78 10.32 15.92
CA LEU A 119 -4.70 9.54 15.09
C LEU A 119 -4.41 9.72 13.60
N ILE A 120 -4.28 10.97 13.14
CA ILE A 120 -3.95 11.28 11.74
C ILE A 120 -2.58 10.69 11.37
N GLY A 121 -1.58 10.87 12.24
CA GLY A 121 -0.24 10.31 12.04
C GLY A 121 -0.25 8.78 11.92
N GLN A 122 -1.00 8.09 12.78
CA GLN A 122 -1.17 6.63 12.71
C GLN A 122 -1.85 6.18 11.42
N LEU A 123 -2.90 6.88 10.97
CA LEU A 123 -3.61 6.53 9.74
C LEU A 123 -2.78 6.81 8.49
N CYS A 124 -2.03 7.91 8.48
CA CYS A 124 -1.05 8.22 7.45
C CYS A 124 0.03 7.13 7.38
N HIS A 125 0.60 6.75 8.53
CA HIS A 125 1.60 5.68 8.61
C HIS A 125 1.07 4.36 8.06
N ARG A 126 -0.13 3.93 8.47
CA ARG A 126 -0.75 2.70 7.95
C ARG A 126 -0.99 2.74 6.44
N ASN A 127 -1.33 3.91 5.89
CA ASN A 127 -1.46 4.09 4.45
C ASN A 127 -0.11 3.92 3.73
N THR A 128 0.95 4.53 4.27
CA THR A 128 2.32 4.34 3.76
C THR A 128 2.74 2.87 3.84
N GLU A 129 2.52 2.18 4.96
CA GLU A 129 2.83 0.76 5.10
C GLU A 129 2.09 -0.11 4.09
N ALA A 130 0.81 0.20 3.83
CA ALA A 130 0.02 -0.52 2.82
C ALA A 130 0.61 -0.36 1.41
N LEU A 131 1.02 0.86 1.03
CA LEU A 131 1.69 1.13 -0.24
C LEU A 131 3.03 0.38 -0.34
N VAL A 132 3.86 0.46 0.71
CA VAL A 132 5.15 -0.25 0.76
C VAL A 132 4.95 -1.76 0.64
N LYS A 133 3.92 -2.33 1.29
CA LYS A 133 3.59 -3.75 1.22
C LYS A 133 3.15 -4.18 -0.19
N ALA A 134 2.36 -3.37 -0.88
CA ALA A 134 1.94 -3.63 -2.26
C ALA A 134 3.16 -3.71 -3.20
N THR A 135 4.05 -2.72 -3.10
CA THR A 135 5.28 -2.65 -3.92
C THR A 135 6.23 -3.79 -3.59
N ARG A 136 6.53 -3.99 -2.31
CA ARG A 136 7.43 -5.05 -1.85
C ARG A 136 6.94 -6.43 -2.27
N SER A 137 5.66 -6.74 -2.07
CA SER A 137 5.12 -8.05 -2.43
C SER A 137 5.16 -8.32 -3.94
N SER A 138 4.96 -7.30 -4.77
CA SER A 138 5.08 -7.40 -6.23
C SER A 138 6.54 -7.62 -6.66
N LEU A 139 7.49 -6.89 -6.06
CA LEU A 139 8.92 -7.08 -6.31
C LEU A 139 9.43 -8.44 -5.81
N ASP A 140 8.97 -8.90 -4.64
CA ASP A 140 9.31 -10.21 -4.09
C ASP A 140 8.77 -11.33 -4.99
N ALA A 141 7.57 -11.17 -5.57
CA ALA A 141 7.01 -12.11 -6.54
C ALA A 141 7.86 -12.18 -7.82
N LEU A 142 8.32 -11.05 -8.33
CA LEU A 142 9.22 -10.99 -9.49
C LEU A 142 10.59 -11.63 -9.16
N ARG A 143 11.18 -11.26 -8.02
CA ARG A 143 12.47 -11.77 -7.55
C ARG A 143 12.46 -13.30 -7.41
N ARG A 144 11.39 -13.87 -6.85
CA ARG A 144 11.24 -15.33 -6.71
C ARG A 144 11.24 -16.08 -8.04
N ARG A 145 10.84 -15.43 -9.14
CA ARG A 145 10.83 -16.04 -10.47
C ARG A 145 12.11 -15.84 -11.27
N LEU A 146 12.85 -14.76 -10.99
CA LEU A 146 14.13 -14.45 -11.63
C LEU A 146 15.32 -15.17 -10.99
N LEU A 147 15.28 -15.37 -9.67
CA LEU A 147 16.36 -16.01 -8.94
C LEU A 147 16.00 -17.45 -8.59
N VAL A 148 16.85 -18.40 -8.98
CA VAL A 148 16.84 -19.74 -8.39
C VAL A 148 17.30 -19.59 -6.94
N LEU A 149 16.35 -19.51 -6.02
CA LEU A 149 16.65 -19.47 -4.59
C LEU A 149 17.33 -20.79 -4.21
N LYS A 150 18.63 -20.74 -3.87
CA LYS A 150 19.43 -21.89 -3.42
C LYS A 150 18.88 -22.59 -2.15
N HIS A 151 17.90 -21.99 -1.48
CA HIS A 151 17.29 -22.47 -0.23
C HIS A 151 15.78 -22.67 -0.37
N GLN A 152 15.30 -23.27 -1.46
CA GLN A 152 13.92 -23.73 -1.48
C GLN A 152 13.81 -24.97 -0.56
N PRO A 153 12.92 -24.98 0.45
CA PRO A 153 12.65 -26.19 1.21
C PRO A 153 12.17 -27.27 0.22
N SER A 154 12.67 -28.50 0.37
CA SER A 154 12.50 -29.63 -0.58
C SER A 154 11.06 -30.05 -0.85
N SER A 155 10.07 -29.42 -0.20
CA SER A 155 8.66 -29.80 -0.24
C SER A 155 7.80 -29.01 -1.23
N ALA A 156 8.33 -27.98 -1.90
CA ALA A 156 7.56 -27.17 -2.87
C ALA A 156 8.20 -27.19 -4.26
N PRO A 157 7.44 -27.41 -5.34
CA PRO A 157 7.97 -27.32 -6.69
C PRO A 157 8.49 -25.89 -6.98
N PRO A 158 9.57 -25.73 -7.75
CA PRO A 158 10.08 -24.43 -8.14
C PRO A 158 9.03 -23.67 -8.96
N PRO A 159 8.92 -22.33 -8.80
CA PRO A 159 8.01 -21.54 -9.62
C PRO A 159 8.42 -21.64 -11.10
N PRO A 160 7.48 -21.58 -12.04
CA PRO A 160 7.79 -21.67 -13.46
C PRO A 160 8.67 -20.50 -13.90
N PRO A 161 9.59 -20.75 -14.86
CA PRO A 161 10.49 -19.71 -15.36
C PRO A 161 9.69 -18.53 -15.92
N LEU A 162 10.23 -17.32 -15.76
CA LEU A 162 9.57 -16.10 -16.25
C LEU A 162 9.64 -16.01 -17.78
N PHE A 163 10.79 -16.35 -18.35
CA PHE A 163 11.07 -16.25 -19.78
C PHE A 163 11.49 -17.59 -20.36
N ARG A 164 11.27 -17.75 -21.67
CA ARG A 164 11.81 -18.83 -22.48
C ARG A 164 12.74 -18.24 -23.53
N ALA A 165 13.92 -18.81 -23.65
CA ALA A 165 14.85 -18.50 -24.73
C ALA A 165 15.18 -19.75 -25.54
N SER A 166 15.54 -19.56 -26.80
CA SER A 166 15.97 -20.60 -27.73
C SER A 166 17.40 -20.34 -28.17
N ILE A 167 18.19 -21.40 -28.27
CA ILE A 167 19.53 -21.36 -28.84
C ILE A 167 19.41 -21.78 -30.30
N GLN A 168 19.82 -20.90 -31.22
CA GLN A 168 19.74 -21.11 -32.65
C GLN A 168 21.16 -21.21 -33.23
N LEU A 169 21.37 -22.21 -34.08
CA LEU A 169 22.62 -22.41 -34.81
C LEU A 169 22.56 -21.61 -36.11
N SER A 170 23.35 -20.57 -36.22
CA SER A 170 23.51 -19.75 -37.42
C SER A 170 24.98 -19.73 -37.80
N ILE A 171 25.44 -20.78 -38.49
CA ILE A 171 26.88 -21.02 -38.74
C ILE A 171 27.58 -19.76 -39.28
N PRO A 172 28.73 -19.35 -38.70
CA PRO A 172 29.51 -20.03 -37.64
C PRO A 172 29.04 -19.73 -36.20
N ASN A 173 28.00 -18.93 -36.02
CA ASN A 173 27.57 -18.36 -34.74
C ASN A 173 26.49 -19.20 -34.03
N ILE A 174 26.46 -19.07 -32.71
CA ILE A 174 25.37 -19.55 -31.86
C ILE A 174 24.65 -18.32 -31.32
N VAL A 175 23.34 -18.22 -31.56
CA VAL A 175 22.55 -17.04 -31.21
C VAL A 175 21.46 -17.41 -30.21
N LEU A 176 21.33 -16.63 -29.14
CA LEU A 176 20.23 -16.71 -28.20
C LEU A 176 19.07 -15.83 -28.68
N ARG A 177 17.85 -16.39 -28.77
CA ARG A 177 16.63 -15.67 -29.14
C ARG A 177 15.56 -15.85 -28.06
N PRO A 178 15.03 -14.78 -27.42
CA PRO A 178 15.50 -13.39 -27.53
C PRO A 178 16.94 -13.25 -27.02
N SER A 179 17.64 -12.20 -27.45
CA SER A 179 19.02 -11.96 -26.99
C SER A 179 19.04 -11.60 -25.50
N LEU A 180 20.23 -11.66 -24.89
CA LEU A 180 20.41 -11.23 -23.49
C LEU A 180 20.09 -9.74 -23.31
N GLU A 181 20.44 -8.93 -24.30
CA GLU A 181 20.14 -7.51 -24.36
C GLU A 181 18.61 -7.29 -24.40
N ASP A 182 17.89 -8.02 -25.26
CA ASP A 182 16.42 -7.94 -25.33
C ASP A 182 15.72 -8.35 -24.02
N MET A 183 16.37 -9.18 -23.19
CA MET A 183 15.82 -9.61 -21.90
C MET A 183 16.13 -8.66 -20.74
N GLN A 184 17.17 -7.82 -20.87
CA GLN A 184 17.66 -6.93 -19.80
C GLN A 184 17.07 -5.51 -19.87
N VAL A 185 16.45 -5.15 -21.00
CA VAL A 185 15.77 -3.86 -21.25
C VAL A 185 14.34 -3.87 -20.71
#